data_AF-A0A497QWS0-F1
#
_entry.id   AF-A0A497QWS0-F1
#
_cell.length_a   1.000
_cell.length_b   1.000
_cell.length_c   1.000
_cell.angle_alpha   90.00
_cell.angle_beta   90.00
_cell.angle_gamma   90.00
#
_symmetry.space_group_name_H-M   'P 1'
#
loop_
_entity.id
_entity.type
_entity.pdbx_description
1 polymer ?
#
loop_
_entity_poly.entity_id
_entity_poly.type
_entity_poly.pdbx_seq_one_letter_code
_entity_poly.pdbx_strand_id
1 'polypeptide(L)'
;MTAETNPPAISKSTLEITHANSFQELSKAYEQIEQDFKAIVKTDEKGYTKTFVARYQELSRIAQELIQKKNNGTPPTIEELAIFGEMAVLRDFCLKRLEKNRK
;
A
#
# COMPACT_ATOMS: atom_id res chain seq x y z
N MET A 1 -21.13 -9.97 27.99
CA MET A 1 -20.11 -10.53 27.08
C MET A 1 -19.70 -9.40 26.14
N THR A 2 -18.61 -8.71 26.44
CA THR A 2 -18.06 -7.66 25.56
C THR A 2 -17.26 -8.35 24.47
N ALA A 3 -17.68 -8.20 23.22
CA ALA A 3 -16.86 -8.61 22.09
C ALA A 3 -15.59 -7.75 22.13
N GLU A 4 -14.47 -8.34 22.52
CA GLU A 4 -13.16 -7.75 22.32
C GLU A 4 -12.94 -7.64 20.82
N THR A 5 -13.26 -6.47 20.26
CA THR A 5 -12.85 -6.11 18.91
C THR A 5 -11.34 -5.94 18.95
N ASN A 6 -10.60 -7.03 18.74
CA ASN A 6 -9.19 -6.94 18.44
C ASN A 6 -9.04 -5.96 17.26
N PRO A 7 -8.31 -4.85 17.42
CA PRO A 7 -8.11 -3.91 16.33
C PRO A 7 -7.55 -4.69 15.14
N PRO A 8 -7.98 -4.38 13.90
CA PRO A 8 -7.46 -5.08 12.73
C PRO A 8 -5.94 -4.98 12.75
N ALA A 9 -5.27 -6.14 12.73
CA ALA A 9 -3.82 -6.20 12.72
C ALA A 9 -3.28 -5.33 11.58
N ILE A 10 -2.41 -4.39 11.91
CA ILE A 10 -1.72 -3.55 10.93
C ILE A 10 -0.92 -4.50 10.03
N SER A 11 -1.05 -4.36 8.71
CA SER A 11 -0.30 -5.23 7.82
C SER A 11 1.20 -4.97 7.93
N LYS A 12 1.98 -6.01 7.62
CA LYS A 12 3.43 -5.93 7.59
C LYS A 12 3.92 -4.75 6.73
N SER A 13 3.33 -4.54 5.56
CA SER A 13 3.68 -3.44 4.65
C SER A 13 3.40 -2.07 5.26
N THR A 14 2.28 -1.90 5.98
CA THR A 14 1.97 -0.64 6.67
C THR A 14 2.96 -0.38 7.82
N LEU A 15 3.38 -1.41 8.54
CA LEU A 15 4.42 -1.30 9.57
C LEU A 15 5.80 -0.97 8.97
N GLU A 16 6.17 -1.63 7.88
CA GLU A 16 7.44 -1.37 7.16
C GLU A 16 7.51 0.08 6.67
N ILE A 17 6.40 0.64 6.18
CA ILE A 17 6.34 2.05 5.76
C ILE A 17 6.40 3.00 6.96
N THR A 18 5.58 2.79 7.99
CA THR A 18 5.52 3.72 9.15
C THR A 18 6.83 3.79 9.94
N HIS A 19 7.68 2.77 9.84
CA HIS A 19 9.02 2.75 10.45
C HIS A 19 10.16 3.06 9.47
N ALA A 20 9.86 3.42 8.22
CA ALA A 20 10.88 3.71 7.23
C ALA A 20 11.66 4.99 7.61
N ASN A 21 12.97 4.86 7.75
CA ASN A 21 13.89 5.96 8.07
C ASN A 21 14.59 6.51 6.83
N SER A 22 14.32 5.93 5.64
CA SER A 22 14.95 6.32 4.40
C SER A 22 14.06 6.10 3.18
N PHE A 23 14.29 6.89 2.13
CA PHE A 23 13.64 6.69 0.84
C PHE A 23 14.01 5.34 0.18
N GLN A 24 15.16 4.76 0.51
CA GLN A 24 15.49 3.40 0.06
C GLN A 24 14.53 2.35 0.64
N GLU A 25 14.18 2.46 1.92
CA GLU A 25 13.22 1.56 2.57
C GLU A 25 11.81 1.74 1.98
N LEU A 26 11.39 2.99 1.75
CA LEU A 26 10.13 3.28 1.07
C LEU A 26 10.09 2.75 -0.37
N SER A 27 11.18 2.86 -1.12
CA SER A 27 11.27 2.33 -2.48
C SER A 27 11.07 0.82 -2.50
N LYS A 28 11.70 0.09 -1.57
CA LYS A 28 11.52 -1.38 -1.45
C LYS A 28 10.08 -1.74 -1.10
N ALA A 29 9.46 -1.03 -0.15
CA ALA A 29 8.06 -1.25 0.19
C ALA A 29 7.12 -0.96 -1.00
N TYR A 30 7.41 0.11 -1.74
CA TYR A 30 6.68 0.48 -2.95
C TYR A 30 6.78 -0.59 -4.04
N GLU A 31 7.97 -1.14 -4.30
CA GLU A 31 8.15 -2.23 -5.27
C GLU A 31 7.30 -3.45 -4.94
N GLN A 32 7.25 -3.84 -3.66
CA GLN A 32 6.40 -4.96 -3.21
C GLN A 32 4.91 -4.65 -3.43
N ILE A 33 4.46 -3.46 -3.04
CA ILE A 33 3.07 -3.03 -3.22
C ILE A 33 2.71 -3.00 -4.71
N GLU A 34 3.62 -2.55 -5.58
CA GLU A 34 3.41 -2.51 -7.02
C GLU A 34 3.23 -3.92 -7.61
N GLN A 35 4.05 -4.88 -7.18
CA GLN A 35 3.89 -6.29 -7.57
C GLN A 35 2.54 -6.85 -7.12
N ASP A 36 2.12 -6.54 -5.89
CA ASP A 36 0.83 -6.98 -5.36
C ASP A 36 -0.33 -6.38 -6.16
N PHE A 37 -0.27 -5.10 -6.54
CA PHE A 37 -1.29 -4.47 -7.37
C PHE A 37 -1.36 -5.05 -8.79
N LYS A 38 -0.21 -5.41 -9.39
CA LYS A 38 -0.20 -6.14 -10.68
C LYS A 38 -0.91 -7.49 -10.54
N ALA A 39 -0.69 -8.20 -9.44
CA ALA A 39 -1.37 -9.48 -9.16
C ALA A 39 -2.87 -9.31 -8.88
N ILE A 40 -3.27 -8.27 -8.14
CA ILE A 40 -4.66 -7.91 -7.87
C ILE A 40 -5.39 -7.66 -9.19
N VAL A 41 -4.86 -6.81 -10.07
CA VAL A 41 -5.48 -6.48 -11.36
C VAL A 41 -5.64 -7.71 -12.24
N LYS A 42 -4.64 -8.59 -12.26
CA LYS A 42 -4.71 -9.87 -13.00
C LYS A 42 -5.80 -10.80 -12.45
N THR A 43 -6.04 -10.76 -11.14
CA THR A 43 -6.97 -11.64 -10.44
C THR A 43 -8.41 -11.12 -10.46
N ASP A 44 -8.59 -9.80 -10.50
CA ASP A 44 -9.88 -9.14 -10.35
C ASP A 44 -10.65 -9.03 -11.67
N GLU A 45 -10.96 -10.16 -12.31
CA GLU A 45 -11.66 -10.19 -13.60
C GLU A 45 -13.04 -9.49 -13.56
N LYS A 46 -13.67 -9.47 -12.38
CA LYS A 46 -14.99 -8.87 -12.15
C LYS A 46 -14.94 -7.42 -11.69
N GLY A 47 -13.74 -6.84 -11.49
CA GLY A 47 -13.55 -5.43 -11.17
C GLY A 47 -14.01 -5.00 -9.78
N TYR A 48 -13.99 -5.90 -8.78
CA TYR A 48 -14.38 -5.61 -7.39
C TYR A 48 -13.50 -4.58 -6.69
N THR A 49 -12.30 -4.34 -7.21
CA THR A 49 -11.27 -3.47 -6.64
C THR A 49 -10.97 -2.24 -7.50
N LYS A 50 -11.69 -2.05 -8.62
CA LYS A 50 -11.39 -1.03 -9.64
C LYS A 50 -11.18 0.39 -9.08
N THR A 51 -12.03 0.85 -8.17
CA THR A 51 -11.91 2.19 -7.55
C THR A 51 -10.65 2.33 -6.70
N PHE A 52 -10.30 1.28 -5.94
CA PHE A 52 -9.09 1.28 -5.11
C PHE A 52 -7.82 1.19 -5.97
N VAL A 53 -7.86 0.43 -7.07
CA VAL A 53 -6.78 0.38 -8.05
C VAL A 53 -6.56 1.73 -8.73
N ALA A 54 -7.64 2.45 -9.08
CA ALA A 54 -7.52 3.80 -9.66
C ALA A 54 -6.84 4.77 -8.68
N ARG A 55 -7.26 4.75 -7.40
CA ARG A 55 -6.61 5.55 -6.36
C ARG A 55 -5.15 5.18 -6.16
N TYR A 56 -4.82 3.89 -6.16
CA TYR A 56 -3.44 3.43 -6.11
C TYR A 56 -2.60 3.97 -7.28
N GLN A 57 -3.14 4.00 -8.50
CA GLN A 57 -2.43 4.52 -9.67
C GLN A 57 -2.11 6.01 -9.54
N GLU A 58 -3.00 6.80 -8.94
CA GLU A 58 -2.73 8.22 -8.64
C GLU A 58 -1.56 8.35 -7.65
N LEU A 59 -1.62 7.63 -6.54
CA LEU A 59 -0.58 7.66 -5.50
C LEU A 59 0.75 7.10 -6.01
N SER A 60 0.72 6.07 -6.84
CA SER A 60 1.90 5.45 -7.46
C SER A 60 2.69 6.44 -8.32
N ARG A 61 2.01 7.33 -9.06
CA ARG A 61 2.71 8.40 -9.81
C ARG A 61 3.44 9.35 -8.87
N ILE A 62 2.78 9.77 -7.79
CA ILE A 62 3.38 10.66 -6.78
C ILE A 62 4.57 9.97 -6.10
N ALA A 63 4.40 8.71 -5.70
CA ALA A 63 5.44 7.90 -5.07
C ALA A 63 6.68 7.73 -5.98
N GLN A 64 6.47 7.46 -7.27
CA GLN A 64 7.56 7.37 -8.25
C GLN A 64 8.33 8.68 -8.38
N GLU A 65 7.64 9.82 -8.46
CA GLU A 65 8.29 11.13 -8.49
C GLU A 65 9.12 11.39 -7.23
N LEU A 66 8.58 11.05 -6.05
CA LEU A 66 9.28 11.22 -4.79
C LEU A 66 10.54 10.34 -4.73
N ILE A 67 10.44 9.06 -5.13
CA ILE A 67 11.58 8.15 -5.18
C ILE A 67 12.66 8.65 -6.15
N GLN A 68 12.28 9.20 -7.30
CA GLN A 68 13.23 9.72 -8.30
C GLN A 68 13.92 11.01 -7.84
N LYS A 69 13.22 11.88 -7.10
CA LYS A 69 13.73 13.18 -6.66
C LYS A 69 14.60 13.11 -5.40
N LYS A 70 14.53 12.01 -4.65
CA LYS A 70 15.13 11.90 -3.31
C LYS A 70 16.32 10.96 -3.33
N ASN A 71 17.38 11.34 -2.62
CA ASN A 71 18.52 10.46 -2.42
C ASN A 71 18.14 9.32 -1.47
N ASN A 72 18.69 8.12 -1.70
CA ASN A 72 18.37 6.90 -0.96
C ASN A 72 18.46 7.02 0.57
N GLY A 73 19.36 7.86 1.10
CA GLY A 73 19.54 8.10 2.54
C GLY A 73 18.70 9.23 3.12
N THR A 74 17.85 9.89 2.33
CA THR A 74 17.00 10.99 2.81
C THR A 74 15.88 10.41 3.69
N PRO A 75 15.68 10.91 4.91
CA PRO A 75 14.52 10.53 5.71
C PRO A 75 13.22 11.04 5.06
N PRO A 76 12.17 10.23 5.02
CA PRO A 76 10.87 10.69 4.55
C PRO A 76 10.19 11.59 5.59
N THR A 77 9.46 12.58 5.08
CA THR A 77 8.53 13.38 5.87
C THR A 77 7.28 12.58 6.23
N ILE A 78 6.51 13.07 7.21
CA ILE A 78 5.24 12.44 7.61
C ILE A 78 4.24 12.39 6.44
N GLU A 79 4.20 13.44 5.61
CA GLU A 79 3.33 13.47 4.42
C GLU A 79 3.74 12.41 3.39
N GLU A 80 5.05 12.24 3.16
CA GLU A 80 5.56 11.20 2.27
C GLU A 80 5.21 9.82 2.84
N LEU A 81 5.46 9.57 4.14
CA LEU A 81 5.05 8.34 4.82
C LEU A 81 3.54 8.05 4.68
N ALA A 82 2.69 9.08 4.78
CA ALA A 82 1.25 8.95 4.62
C ALA A 82 0.85 8.51 3.21
N ILE A 83 1.52 9.01 2.16
CA ILE A 83 1.29 8.60 0.77
C ILE A 83 1.56 7.10 0.60
N PHE A 84 2.75 6.63 1.01
CA PHE A 84 3.09 5.21 0.93
C PHE A 84 2.18 4.36 1.83
N GLY A 85 1.82 4.87 3.00
CA GLY A 85 0.92 4.20 3.95
C GLY A 85 -0.49 4.00 3.38
N GLU A 86 -1.05 5.01 2.71
CA GLU A 86 -2.34 4.90 2.02
C GLU A 86 -2.29 3.80 0.96
N MET A 87 -1.18 3.68 0.22
CA MET A 87 -1.01 2.63 -0.79
C MET A 87 -0.99 1.23 -0.18
N ALA A 88 -0.33 1.05 0.97
CA ALA A 88 -0.34 -0.23 1.69
C ALA A 88 -1.74 -0.60 2.18
N VAL A 89 -2.49 0.39 2.71
CA VAL A 89 -3.87 0.20 3.13
C VAL A 89 -4.77 -0.18 1.96
N LEU A 90 -4.64 0.50 0.81
CA LEU A 90 -5.40 0.17 -0.41
C LEU A 90 -5.10 -1.27 -0.87
N ARG A 91 -3.82 -1.67 -0.86
CA ARG A 91 -3.40 -3.05 -1.16
C ARG A 91 -4.11 -4.07 -0.27
N ASP A 92 -4.15 -3.84 1.04
CA ASP A 92 -4.82 -4.75 1.99
C ASP A 92 -6.33 -4.80 1.78
N PHE A 93 -6.96 -3.65 1.50
CA PHE A 93 -8.38 -3.60 1.18
C PHE A 93 -8.70 -4.40 -0.08
N CYS A 94 -7.91 -4.25 -1.14
CA CYS A 94 -8.07 -5.02 -2.37
C CYS A 94 -7.97 -6.53 -2.12
N LEU A 95 -6.94 -6.97 -1.38
CA LEU A 95 -6.76 -8.39 -1.06
C LEU A 95 -7.93 -8.96 -0.25
N LYS A 96 -8.37 -8.26 0.80
CA LYS A 96 -9.55 -8.66 1.59
C LYS A 96 -10.82 -8.71 0.76
N ARG A 97 -11.01 -7.74 -0.14
CA ARG A 97 -12.16 -7.68 -1.05
C ARG A 97 -12.17 -8.89 -1.99
N LEU A 98 -11.03 -9.23 -2.58
CA LEU A 98 -10.91 -10.41 -3.46
C LEU A 98 -11.13 -11.72 -2.70
N GLU A 99 -10.57 -11.87 -1.51
CA GLU A 99 -10.79 -13.05 -0.67
C GLU A 99 -12.28 -13.23 -0.34
N LYS A 100 -12.97 -12.15 0.03
CA LYS A 100 -14.41 -12.19 0.33
C LYS A 100 -15.27 -12.61 -0.86
N ASN A 101 -14.91 -12.22 -2.08
CA ASN A 101 -15.68 -12.50 -3.29
C ASN A 101 -15.27 -13.81 -4.02
N ARG A 102 -14.27 -14.54 -3.47
CA ARG A 102 -13.89 -15.89 -3.94
C ARG A 102 -14.70 -17.01 -3.28
N LYS A 103 -15.41 -16.71 -2.18
CA LYS A 103 -16.33 -17.62 -1.47
C LYS A 103 -17.74 -17.47 -2.02
#